data_AF-A0A7K3DV62-F1
#
_entry.id   AF-A0A7K3DV62-F1
#
_cell.length_a   1.000
_cell.length_b   1.000
_cell.length_c   1.000
_cell.angle_alpha   90.00
_cell.angle_beta   90.00
_cell.angle_gamma   90.00
#
_symmetry.space_group_name_H-M   'P 1'
#
loop_
_entity.id
_entity.type
_entity.pdbx_description
1 polymer ?
#
loop_
_entity_poly.entity_id
_entity_poly.type
_entity_poly.pdbx_seq_one_letter_code
_entity_poly.pdbx_strand_id
1 'polypeptide(L)'
;MSTAGQQALPDHMSPNELAEVLSVLRSIPRSDQRRWGEVYVRGLLAVRGKKTMRALAHGVGSGAEQSLNQFISKSPWDADQVRGDLARLLIARAQPRAWVVQPLVITKVGRHTVGVERQWVPRIGRVVNCQQAMSVWLAGEDGSCPVDWQLALPESWTSQEDLRRRAAIPTEVGSCPPEQCAVDAVSKMTREWGLRGRPVVMDGREAAPQTVCAELAGRQIPFVVRIDPSSIAPMPPESRTGRTGRSGIGPGDRAGGRAGAAGLLTALHKERIPVEWFDHTERTMRATSVGAVPVVLHGGSTVQQGQPEGLDLVLLAAWADSGRSSPSEFWLTNLAQSPLGGVYRTAMLSRRVERDLAEVSDGLGIRDFEGRSYRGWHHHMTMVSLAHAVTVLSSSRAQAPPGAAEGGSLVPSGEPRVGAA
;
A
#
# COMPACT_ATOMS: atom_id res chain seq x y z
N MET A 1 -34.27 16.66 -18.13
CA MET A 1 -33.24 16.90 -17.10
C MET A 1 -33.87 16.67 -15.74
N SER A 2 -33.60 15.54 -15.10
CA SER A 2 -34.11 15.21 -13.76
C SER A 2 -32.90 15.12 -12.83
N THR A 3 -32.85 16.03 -11.86
CA THR A 3 -31.94 16.03 -10.72
C THR A 3 -32.21 14.75 -9.92
N ALA A 4 -31.44 13.69 -10.19
CA ALA A 4 -31.42 12.53 -9.29
C ALA A 4 -31.02 13.03 -7.91
N GLY A 5 -31.76 12.60 -6.88
CA GLY A 5 -31.56 13.01 -5.50
C GLY A 5 -30.09 12.90 -5.12
N GLN A 6 -29.45 14.05 -4.91
CA GLN A 6 -28.11 14.07 -4.35
C GLN A 6 -28.22 13.55 -2.92
N GLN A 7 -27.60 12.40 -2.66
CA GLN A 7 -27.40 11.96 -1.28
C GLN A 7 -26.63 13.06 -0.55
N ALA A 8 -27.19 13.53 0.57
CA ALA A 8 -26.55 14.54 1.38
C ALA A 8 -25.20 14.02 1.89
N LEU A 9 -24.15 14.82 1.69
CA LEU A 9 -22.82 14.51 2.22
C LEU A 9 -22.81 14.74 3.74
N PRO A 10 -21.99 13.99 4.49
CA PRO A 10 -21.71 14.32 5.88
C PRO A 10 -21.15 15.73 6.04
N ASP A 11 -21.51 16.45 7.10
CA ASP A 11 -21.14 17.88 7.31
C ASP A 11 -19.63 18.16 7.35
N HIS A 12 -18.82 17.15 7.68
CA HIS A 12 -17.37 17.26 7.72
C HIS A 12 -16.69 17.03 6.35
N MET A 13 -17.46 16.74 5.29
CA MET A 13 -16.94 16.54 3.93
C MET A 13 -16.96 17.84 3.14
N SER A 14 -15.81 18.18 2.55
CA SER A 14 -15.69 19.37 1.71
C SER A 14 -16.22 19.10 0.30
N PRO A 15 -17.24 19.84 -0.19
CA PRO A 15 -17.73 19.71 -1.56
C PRO A 15 -16.65 19.97 -2.62
N ASN A 16 -15.69 20.85 -2.32
CA ASN A 16 -14.58 21.17 -3.21
C ASN A 16 -13.60 20.00 -3.35
N GLU A 17 -13.22 19.37 -2.24
CA GLU A 17 -12.34 18.19 -2.28
C GLU A 17 -13.05 17.01 -2.97
N LEU A 18 -14.36 16.86 -2.77
CA LEU A 18 -15.15 15.88 -3.51
C LEU A 18 -15.13 16.15 -5.02
N ALA A 19 -15.39 17.38 -5.44
CA ALA A 19 -15.41 17.75 -6.86
C ALA A 19 -14.03 17.55 -7.51
N GLU A 20 -12.96 17.93 -6.82
CA GLU A 20 -11.57 17.76 -7.27
C GLU A 20 -11.24 16.27 -7.44
N VAL A 21 -11.50 15.43 -6.43
CA VAL A 21 -11.24 13.99 -6.52
C VAL A 21 -12.09 13.34 -7.62
N LEU A 22 -13.39 13.68 -7.71
CA LEU A 22 -14.25 13.15 -8.77
C LEU A 22 -13.83 13.59 -10.18
N SER A 23 -13.01 14.64 -10.31
CA SER A 23 -12.49 15.08 -11.62
C SER A 23 -11.66 14.00 -12.32
N VAL A 24 -11.11 13.02 -11.60
CA VAL A 24 -10.36 11.89 -12.18
C VAL A 24 -11.28 10.91 -12.91
N LEU A 25 -12.59 10.92 -12.63
CA LEU A 25 -13.57 10.13 -13.40
C LEU A 25 -13.67 10.60 -14.85
N ARG A 26 -13.10 11.75 -15.24
CA ARG A 26 -13.03 12.21 -16.63
C ARG A 26 -12.42 11.16 -17.58
N SER A 27 -11.58 10.28 -17.05
CA SER A 27 -10.93 9.19 -17.78
C SER A 27 -11.89 8.05 -18.13
N ILE A 28 -13.06 7.98 -17.48
CA ILE A 28 -14.16 7.11 -17.91
C ILE A 28 -14.83 7.75 -19.13
N PRO A 29 -14.86 7.13 -20.32
CA PRO A 29 -15.28 7.80 -21.56
C PRO A 29 -16.74 8.25 -21.56
N ARG A 30 -17.65 7.45 -20.99
CA ARG A 30 -19.09 7.71 -21.08
C ARG A 30 -19.61 8.51 -19.89
N SER A 31 -20.40 9.54 -20.19
CA SER A 31 -20.97 10.45 -19.17
C SER A 31 -21.95 9.77 -18.21
N ASP A 32 -22.71 8.78 -18.69
CA ASP A 32 -23.60 7.96 -17.87
C ASP A 32 -22.82 7.15 -16.83
N GLN A 33 -21.69 6.55 -17.20
CA GLN A 33 -20.79 5.85 -16.29
C GLN A 33 -20.16 6.79 -15.27
N ARG A 34 -19.68 7.97 -15.69
CA ARG A 34 -19.14 8.98 -14.76
C ARG A 34 -20.15 9.38 -13.69
N ARG A 35 -21.40 9.60 -14.10
CA ARG A 35 -22.51 9.90 -13.18
C ARG A 35 -22.73 8.79 -12.16
N TRP A 36 -22.72 7.52 -12.59
CA TRP A 36 -22.86 6.40 -11.65
C TRP A 36 -21.65 6.22 -10.75
N GLY A 37 -20.44 6.54 -11.23
CA GLY A 37 -19.24 6.61 -10.39
C GLY A 37 -19.37 7.64 -9.28
N GLU A 38 -19.84 8.85 -9.60
CA GLU A 38 -20.11 9.89 -8.60
C GLU A 38 -21.18 9.44 -7.59
N VAL A 39 -22.30 8.87 -8.04
CA VAL A 39 -23.34 8.34 -7.15
C VAL A 39 -22.76 7.26 -6.23
N TYR A 40 -21.92 6.37 -6.76
CA TYR A 40 -21.29 5.31 -5.97
C TYR A 40 -20.39 5.89 -4.89
N VAL A 41 -19.49 6.82 -5.24
CA VAL A 41 -18.56 7.46 -4.28
C VAL A 41 -19.34 8.23 -3.19
N ARG A 42 -20.37 8.99 -3.57
CA ARG A 42 -21.25 9.67 -2.61
C ARG A 42 -21.94 8.69 -1.67
N GLY A 43 -22.42 7.57 -2.19
CA GLY A 43 -23.00 6.50 -1.38
C GLY A 43 -22.01 5.89 -0.39
N LEU A 44 -20.76 5.65 -0.82
CA LEU A 44 -19.70 5.16 0.07
C LEU A 44 -19.43 6.14 1.22
N LEU A 45 -19.48 7.45 0.96
CA LEU A 45 -19.26 8.50 1.96
C LEU A 45 -20.47 8.70 2.89
N ALA A 46 -21.70 8.59 2.39
CA ALA A 46 -22.90 8.94 3.13
C ALA A 46 -23.53 7.78 3.92
N VAL A 47 -23.51 6.56 3.37
CA VAL A 47 -24.19 5.40 3.98
C VAL A 47 -23.44 4.96 5.24
N ARG A 48 -24.14 4.78 6.37
CA ARG A 48 -23.55 4.17 7.58
C ARG A 48 -23.68 2.64 7.55
N GLY A 49 -22.68 1.94 8.07
CA GLY A 49 -22.65 0.47 8.09
C GLY A 49 -22.32 -0.13 6.72
N LYS A 50 -22.85 -1.33 6.47
CA LYS A 50 -22.46 -2.17 5.32
C LYS A 50 -22.87 -1.56 3.97
N LYS A 51 -21.92 -1.42 3.05
CA LYS A 51 -22.07 -0.76 1.73
C LYS A 51 -22.70 -1.66 0.66
N THR A 52 -23.88 -2.21 0.93
CA THR A 52 -24.63 -3.02 -0.06
C THR A 52 -25.13 -2.15 -1.21
N MET A 53 -25.31 -2.72 -2.42
CA MET A 53 -25.84 -1.99 -3.58
C MET A 53 -27.19 -1.31 -3.29
N ARG A 54 -28.07 -2.00 -2.55
CA ARG A 54 -29.35 -1.46 -2.08
C ARG A 54 -29.17 -0.25 -1.17
N ALA A 55 -28.21 -0.29 -0.24
CA ALA A 55 -27.93 0.83 0.65
C ALA A 55 -27.35 2.03 -0.13
N LEU A 56 -26.42 1.77 -1.05
CA LEU A 56 -25.84 2.81 -1.91
C LEU A 56 -26.87 3.44 -2.85
N ALA A 57 -27.88 2.69 -3.29
CA ALA A 57 -28.96 3.16 -4.15
C ALA A 57 -30.05 3.96 -3.41
N HIS A 58 -30.03 3.95 -2.07
CA HIS A 58 -31.11 4.53 -1.27
C HIS A 58 -31.26 6.04 -1.54
N GLY A 59 -32.47 6.48 -1.87
CA GLY A 59 -32.77 7.89 -2.14
C GLY A 59 -32.34 8.43 -3.52
N VAL A 60 -31.73 7.61 -4.38
CA VAL A 60 -31.27 8.05 -5.72
C VAL A 60 -32.39 7.99 -6.77
N GLY A 61 -33.24 6.96 -6.71
CA GLY A 61 -34.36 6.75 -7.63
C GLY A 61 -34.62 5.27 -7.95
N SER A 62 -35.68 5.00 -8.72
CA SER A 62 -36.00 3.63 -9.18
C SER A 62 -34.91 3.09 -10.12
N GLY A 63 -34.58 1.80 -9.98
CA GLY A 63 -33.58 1.14 -10.81
C GLY A 63 -32.12 1.51 -10.52
N ALA A 64 -31.86 2.37 -9.52
CA ALA A 64 -30.50 2.77 -9.15
C ALA A 64 -29.65 1.57 -8.69
N GLU A 65 -30.22 0.62 -7.95
CA GLU A 65 -29.50 -0.59 -7.52
C GLU A 65 -28.97 -1.41 -8.70
N GLN A 66 -29.83 -1.66 -9.70
CA GLN A 66 -29.43 -2.38 -10.91
C GLN A 66 -28.37 -1.62 -11.70
N SER A 67 -28.48 -0.30 -11.76
CA SER A 67 -27.54 0.57 -12.48
C SER A 67 -26.18 0.62 -11.80
N LEU A 68 -26.13 0.73 -10.46
CA LEU A 68 -24.88 0.66 -9.70
C LEU A 68 -24.22 -0.72 -9.83
N ASN A 69 -25.00 -1.80 -9.80
CA ASN A 69 -24.47 -3.14 -10.01
C ASN A 69 -23.91 -3.32 -11.42
N GLN A 70 -24.56 -2.78 -12.46
CA GLN A 70 -24.04 -2.77 -13.84
C GLN A 70 -22.78 -1.90 -13.96
N PHE A 71 -22.77 -0.73 -13.31
CA PHE A 71 -21.63 0.18 -13.30
C PHE A 71 -20.37 -0.47 -12.71
N ILE A 72 -20.50 -1.09 -11.53
CA ILE A 72 -19.37 -1.74 -10.87
C ILE A 72 -19.02 -3.08 -11.49
N SER A 73 -19.99 -3.96 -11.75
CA SER A 73 -19.66 -5.35 -12.05
C SER A 73 -19.31 -5.63 -13.52
N LYS A 74 -19.80 -4.79 -14.45
CA LYS A 74 -19.84 -5.11 -15.89
C LYS A 74 -19.32 -4.01 -16.82
N SER A 75 -19.51 -2.74 -16.46
CA SER A 75 -19.15 -1.63 -17.35
C SER A 75 -17.66 -1.67 -17.75
N PRO A 76 -17.31 -1.40 -19.01
CA PRO A 76 -15.95 -1.62 -19.53
C PRO A 76 -15.00 -0.43 -19.29
N TRP A 77 -15.06 0.24 -18.14
CA TRP A 77 -14.13 1.32 -17.83
C TRP A 77 -12.83 0.80 -17.21
N ASP A 78 -11.72 1.46 -17.54
CA ASP A 78 -10.39 1.08 -17.09
C ASP A 78 -10.12 1.60 -15.68
N ALA A 79 -9.97 0.67 -14.74
CA ALA A 79 -9.65 1.01 -13.36
C ALA A 79 -8.25 1.60 -13.22
N ASP A 80 -7.30 1.14 -14.02
CA ASP A 80 -5.90 1.53 -13.89
C ASP A 80 -5.68 2.95 -14.35
N GLN A 81 -6.42 3.40 -15.37
CA GLN A 81 -6.41 4.80 -15.79
C GLN A 81 -6.93 5.73 -14.67
N VAL A 82 -8.06 5.39 -14.05
CA VAL A 82 -8.65 6.17 -12.93
C VAL A 82 -7.71 6.20 -11.72
N ARG A 83 -7.10 5.06 -11.39
CA ARG A 83 -6.13 4.93 -10.29
C ARG A 83 -4.85 5.73 -10.54
N GLY A 84 -4.32 5.69 -11.76
CA GLY A 84 -3.15 6.49 -12.15
C GLY A 84 -3.41 7.99 -12.04
N ASP A 85 -4.60 8.45 -12.45
CA ASP A 85 -4.99 9.86 -12.31
C ASP A 85 -5.21 10.28 -10.85
N LEU A 86 -5.80 9.40 -10.04
CA LEU A 86 -5.88 9.61 -8.58
C LEU A 86 -4.49 9.72 -7.96
N ALA A 87 -3.55 8.84 -8.33
CA ALA A 87 -2.18 8.89 -7.81
C ALA A 87 -1.49 10.20 -8.16
N ARG A 88 -1.62 10.69 -9.41
CA ARG A 88 -1.06 11.98 -9.83
C ARG A 88 -1.66 13.16 -9.07
N LEU A 89 -2.97 13.17 -8.89
CA LEU A 89 -3.68 14.19 -8.10
C LEU A 89 -3.16 14.22 -6.66
N LEU A 90 -3.09 13.06 -6.00
CA LEU A 90 -2.64 12.98 -4.61
C LEU A 90 -1.16 13.33 -4.45
N ILE A 91 -0.31 12.98 -5.42
CA ILE A 91 1.11 13.39 -5.41
C ILE A 91 1.23 14.91 -5.47
N ALA A 92 0.42 15.57 -6.30
CA ALA A 92 0.42 17.03 -6.40
C ALA A 92 -0.09 17.72 -5.13
N ARG A 93 -1.03 17.10 -4.41
CA ARG A 93 -1.69 17.69 -3.23
C ARG A 93 -0.97 17.40 -1.90
N ALA A 94 -0.48 16.18 -1.69
CA ALA A 94 -0.12 15.67 -0.36
C ALA A 94 1.37 15.25 -0.21
N GLN A 95 2.22 15.62 -1.19
CA GLN A 95 3.67 15.35 -1.21
C GLN A 95 4.10 14.04 -0.50
N PRO A 96 3.55 12.88 -0.92
CA PRO A 96 3.77 11.63 -0.20
C PRO A 96 5.26 11.29 -0.16
N ARG A 97 5.72 10.73 0.95
CA ARG A 97 7.13 10.40 1.18
C ARG A 97 7.48 8.98 0.75
N ALA A 98 6.51 8.06 0.78
CA ALA A 98 6.72 6.64 0.50
C ALA A 98 5.57 6.00 -0.27
N TRP A 99 5.86 4.85 -0.85
CA TRP A 99 4.85 3.88 -1.30
C TRP A 99 4.77 2.77 -0.26
N VAL A 100 3.65 2.69 0.46
CA VAL A 100 3.46 1.63 1.45
C VAL A 100 2.68 0.49 0.80
N VAL A 101 3.26 -0.71 0.79
CA VAL A 101 2.57 -1.92 0.36
C VAL A 101 1.90 -2.56 1.57
N GLN A 102 0.56 -2.63 1.52
CA GLN A 102 -0.26 -3.13 2.61
C GLN A 102 -1.07 -4.35 2.15
N PRO A 103 -0.86 -5.54 2.74
CA PRO A 103 -1.72 -6.69 2.51
C PRO A 103 -3.15 -6.44 3.03
N LEU A 104 -4.14 -6.89 2.25
CA LEU A 104 -5.55 -6.90 2.60
C LEU A 104 -6.08 -8.34 2.55
N VAL A 105 -6.62 -8.82 3.66
CA VAL A 105 -7.27 -10.14 3.75
C VAL A 105 -8.77 -9.94 3.96
N ILE A 106 -9.59 -10.40 3.03
CA ILE A 106 -11.06 -10.30 3.12
C ILE A 106 -11.62 -11.70 3.33
N THR A 107 -12.13 -11.99 4.53
CA THR A 107 -12.80 -13.26 4.82
C THR A 107 -14.13 -13.33 4.08
N LYS A 108 -14.45 -14.49 3.53
CA LYS A 108 -15.66 -14.70 2.73
C LYS A 108 -16.36 -16.00 3.13
N VAL A 109 -17.68 -16.01 2.96
CA VAL A 109 -18.51 -17.21 3.08
C VAL A 109 -18.84 -17.70 1.67
N GLY A 110 -18.60 -18.99 1.40
CA GLY A 110 -18.83 -19.60 0.09
C GLY A 110 -17.62 -19.60 -0.85
N ARG A 111 -17.81 -20.09 -2.09
CA ARG A 111 -16.74 -20.40 -3.06
C ARG A 111 -16.86 -19.66 -4.40
N HIS A 112 -17.78 -18.69 -4.50
CA HIS A 112 -18.11 -18.03 -5.77
C HIS A 112 -17.53 -16.62 -5.93
N THR A 113 -16.92 -16.09 -4.89
CA THR A 113 -16.25 -14.78 -4.94
C THR A 113 -14.88 -14.97 -5.57
N VAL A 114 -14.56 -14.16 -6.60
CA VAL A 114 -13.29 -14.21 -7.31
C VAL A 114 -12.07 -14.25 -6.36
N GLY A 115 -11.12 -15.14 -6.62
CA GLY A 115 -9.89 -15.24 -5.83
C GLY A 115 -10.08 -15.74 -4.38
N VAL A 116 -11.27 -16.22 -3.99
CA VAL A 116 -11.46 -16.80 -2.66
C VAL A 116 -10.88 -18.22 -2.62
N GLU A 117 -10.09 -18.50 -1.59
CA GLU A 117 -9.55 -19.84 -1.32
C GLU A 117 -9.35 -20.08 0.18
N ARG A 118 -9.37 -21.36 0.59
CA ARG A 118 -9.01 -21.77 1.94
C ARG A 118 -7.48 -21.84 2.03
N GLN A 119 -6.90 -20.86 2.71
CA GLN A 119 -5.45 -20.70 2.81
C GLN A 119 -5.05 -20.30 4.22
N TRP A 120 -3.82 -20.66 4.61
CA TRP A 120 -3.23 -20.20 5.86
C TRP A 120 -2.93 -18.71 5.75
N VAL A 121 -3.42 -17.91 6.71
CA VAL A 121 -3.14 -16.48 6.77
C VAL A 121 -2.30 -16.21 8.02
N PRO A 122 -1.01 -15.85 7.90
CA PRO A 122 -0.12 -15.68 9.04
C PRO A 122 -0.66 -14.70 10.09
N ARG A 123 -1.14 -13.52 9.68
CA ARG A 123 -1.74 -12.53 10.60
C ARG A 123 -2.96 -13.02 11.38
N ILE A 124 -3.70 -13.98 10.83
CA ILE A 124 -4.89 -14.56 11.48
C ILE A 124 -4.49 -15.82 12.28
N GLY A 125 -3.35 -16.45 11.98
CA GLY A 125 -2.84 -17.63 12.67
C GLY A 125 -3.66 -18.90 12.43
N ARG A 126 -4.46 -18.96 11.35
CA ARG A 126 -5.25 -20.15 10.98
C ARG A 126 -5.57 -20.18 9.50
N VAL A 127 -6.04 -21.34 9.04
CA VAL A 127 -6.65 -21.48 7.70
C VAL A 127 -8.02 -20.81 7.69
N VAL A 128 -8.21 -19.85 6.79
CA VAL A 128 -9.50 -19.19 6.56
C VAL A 128 -9.84 -19.19 5.08
N ASN A 129 -11.14 -19.14 4.77
CA ASN A 129 -11.61 -18.88 3.42
C ASN A 129 -11.59 -17.38 3.17
N CYS A 130 -10.65 -16.91 2.35
CA CYS A 130 -10.44 -15.47 2.14
C CYS A 130 -9.96 -15.15 0.73
N GLN A 131 -10.17 -13.90 0.35
CA GLN A 131 -9.41 -13.24 -0.71
C GLN A 131 -8.19 -12.55 -0.09
N GLN A 132 -7.08 -12.54 -0.81
CA GLN A 132 -5.91 -11.74 -0.46
C GLN A 132 -5.64 -10.73 -1.58
N ALA A 133 -5.20 -9.54 -1.21
CA ALA A 133 -4.79 -8.52 -2.16
C ALA A 133 -3.62 -7.72 -1.62
N MET A 134 -2.80 -7.19 -2.53
CA MET A 134 -1.77 -6.21 -2.23
C MET A 134 -2.23 -4.84 -2.66
N SER A 135 -2.10 -3.87 -1.77
CA SER A 135 -2.43 -2.48 -2.04
C SER A 135 -1.20 -1.60 -1.96
N VAL A 136 -1.14 -0.60 -2.83
CA VAL A 136 -0.10 0.43 -2.79
C VAL A 136 -0.74 1.73 -2.31
N TRP A 137 -0.15 2.30 -1.27
CA TRP A 137 -0.59 3.53 -0.64
C TRP A 137 0.42 4.64 -0.85
N LEU A 138 -0.05 5.83 -1.20
CA LEU A 138 0.73 7.04 -1.06
C LEU A 138 0.65 7.47 0.41
N ALA A 139 1.78 7.54 1.10
CA ALA A 139 1.84 7.92 2.51
C ALA A 139 2.82 9.06 2.75
N GLY A 140 2.40 10.05 3.53
CA GLY A 140 3.19 11.19 3.98
C GLY A 140 2.88 11.54 5.44
N GLU A 141 3.22 12.76 5.85
CA GLU A 141 2.95 13.27 7.20
C GLU A 141 1.52 13.83 7.35
N ASP A 142 0.89 14.23 6.26
CA ASP A 142 -0.48 14.80 6.26
C ASP A 142 -1.58 13.77 5.98
N GLY A 143 -1.28 12.73 5.19
CA GLY A 143 -2.26 11.73 4.77
C GLY A 143 -1.63 10.39 4.41
N SER A 144 -2.46 9.34 4.38
CA SER A 144 -2.19 8.19 3.52
C SER A 144 -3.44 7.87 2.71
N CYS A 145 -3.29 7.38 1.47
CA CYS A 145 -4.40 7.02 0.59
C CYS A 145 -4.02 5.81 -0.28
N PRO A 146 -4.91 4.82 -0.47
CA PRO A 146 -4.67 3.73 -1.40
C PRO A 146 -4.82 4.24 -2.83
N VAL A 147 -3.93 3.81 -3.72
CA VAL A 147 -3.97 4.21 -5.13
C VAL A 147 -3.94 3.03 -6.08
N ASP A 148 -3.41 1.87 -5.68
CA ASP A 148 -3.48 0.66 -6.49
C ASP A 148 -3.80 -0.59 -5.67
N TRP A 149 -4.35 -1.59 -6.36
CA TRP A 149 -4.80 -2.84 -5.81
C TRP A 149 -4.56 -3.98 -6.79
N GLN A 150 -3.83 -4.99 -6.33
CA GLN A 150 -3.61 -6.24 -7.06
C GLN A 150 -4.20 -7.41 -6.27
N LEU A 151 -5.20 -8.06 -6.84
CA LEU A 151 -5.81 -9.26 -6.25
C LEU A 151 -4.83 -10.44 -6.40
N ALA A 152 -4.43 -11.04 -5.29
CA ALA A 152 -3.57 -12.23 -5.28
C ALA A 152 -4.42 -13.44 -5.65
N LEU A 153 -4.43 -13.77 -6.95
CA LEU A 153 -5.21 -14.88 -7.49
C LEU A 153 -4.48 -16.21 -7.26
N PRO A 154 -5.10 -17.15 -6.52
CA PRO A 154 -4.58 -18.50 -6.43
C PRO A 154 -4.60 -19.21 -7.78
N GLU A 155 -3.76 -20.22 -7.96
CA GLU A 155 -3.64 -20.98 -9.20
C GLU A 155 -4.98 -21.54 -9.66
N SER A 156 -5.80 -22.05 -8.71
CA SER A 156 -7.14 -22.59 -8.94
C SER A 156 -8.05 -21.67 -9.74
N TRP A 157 -7.95 -20.34 -9.55
CA TRP A 157 -8.77 -19.34 -10.24
C TRP A 157 -8.30 -19.03 -11.65
N THR A 158 -7.09 -19.44 -12.01
CA THR A 158 -6.48 -19.17 -13.31
C THR A 158 -6.35 -20.42 -14.17
N SER A 159 -6.20 -21.60 -13.55
CA SER A 159 -6.11 -22.90 -14.23
C SER A 159 -7.47 -23.56 -14.47
N GLN A 160 -8.47 -23.33 -13.61
CA GLN A 160 -9.81 -23.89 -13.79
C GLN A 160 -10.68 -22.97 -14.66
N GLU A 161 -10.96 -23.40 -15.89
CA GLU A 161 -11.70 -22.62 -16.88
C GLU A 161 -13.08 -22.15 -16.39
N ASP A 162 -13.80 -23.01 -15.65
CA ASP A 162 -15.11 -22.66 -15.11
C ASP A 162 -15.07 -21.53 -14.08
N LEU A 163 -14.09 -21.53 -13.16
CA LEU A 163 -13.91 -20.45 -12.19
C LEU A 163 -13.51 -19.16 -12.90
N ARG A 164 -12.56 -19.25 -13.83
CA ARG A 164 -12.06 -18.15 -14.63
C ARG A 164 -13.18 -17.46 -15.41
N ARG A 165 -13.98 -18.25 -16.13
CA ARG A 165 -15.13 -17.77 -16.94
C ARG A 165 -16.21 -17.14 -16.07
N ARG A 166 -16.58 -17.76 -14.94
CA ARG A 166 -17.63 -17.24 -14.04
C ARG A 166 -17.25 -15.93 -13.36
N ALA A 167 -15.97 -15.74 -13.03
CA ALA A 167 -15.46 -14.48 -12.50
C ALA A 167 -15.04 -13.48 -13.57
N ALA A 168 -15.12 -13.84 -14.86
CA ALA A 168 -14.65 -13.02 -15.97
C ALA A 168 -13.21 -12.52 -15.76
N ILE A 169 -12.30 -13.42 -15.35
CA ILE A 169 -10.87 -13.13 -15.22
C ILE A 169 -10.27 -13.08 -16.64
N PRO A 170 -9.64 -11.96 -17.06
CA PRO A 170 -9.02 -11.84 -18.39
C PRO A 170 -7.95 -12.89 -18.63
N THR A 171 -7.76 -13.38 -19.86
CA THR A 171 -6.86 -14.51 -20.22
C THR A 171 -5.38 -14.28 -19.91
N GLU A 172 -4.95 -13.04 -19.90
CA GLU A 172 -3.60 -12.57 -19.62
C GLU A 172 -3.27 -12.57 -18.12
N VAL A 173 -4.29 -12.61 -17.25
CA VAL A 173 -4.10 -12.61 -15.80
C VAL A 173 -3.70 -14.01 -15.32
N GLY A 174 -2.47 -14.16 -14.84
CA GLY A 174 -1.94 -15.37 -14.24
C GLY A 174 -2.20 -15.47 -12.73
N SER A 175 -1.82 -16.61 -12.14
CA SER A 175 -1.72 -16.72 -10.69
C SER A 175 -0.67 -15.75 -10.18
N CYS A 176 -0.93 -15.13 -9.03
CA CYS A 176 -0.05 -14.12 -8.46
C CYS A 176 0.04 -14.34 -6.94
N PRO A 177 1.15 -14.92 -6.45
CA PRO A 177 1.43 -14.99 -5.03
C PRO A 177 1.54 -13.60 -4.39
N PRO A 178 1.24 -13.45 -3.09
CA PRO A 178 1.33 -12.20 -2.33
C PRO A 178 2.58 -11.36 -2.60
N GLU A 179 3.77 -11.97 -2.54
CA GLU A 179 5.06 -11.33 -2.76
C GLU A 179 5.24 -10.81 -4.20
N GLN A 180 4.76 -11.57 -5.19
CA GLN A 180 4.82 -11.17 -6.59
C GLN A 180 3.84 -10.02 -6.84
N CYS A 181 2.63 -10.08 -6.29
CA CYS A 181 1.66 -9.00 -6.42
C CYS A 181 2.13 -7.70 -5.77
N ALA A 182 2.86 -7.77 -4.65
CA ALA A 182 3.45 -6.60 -4.03
C ALA A 182 4.47 -5.92 -4.97
N VAL A 183 5.35 -6.73 -5.56
CA VAL A 183 6.42 -6.31 -6.45
C VAL A 183 5.88 -5.78 -7.79
N ASP A 184 4.84 -6.41 -8.34
CA ASP A 184 4.19 -6.02 -9.59
C ASP A 184 3.40 -4.72 -9.42
N ALA A 185 2.64 -4.57 -8.33
CA ALA A 185 1.90 -3.35 -8.03
C ALA A 185 2.83 -2.15 -7.90
N VAL A 186 4.00 -2.31 -7.25
CA VAL A 186 5.03 -1.27 -7.18
C VAL A 186 5.64 -0.98 -8.56
N SER A 187 5.94 -2.02 -9.35
CA SER A 187 6.48 -1.84 -10.70
C SER A 187 5.56 -1.05 -11.60
N LYS A 188 4.25 -1.31 -11.54
CA LYS A 188 3.24 -0.59 -12.29
C LYS A 188 3.27 0.92 -12.02
N MET A 189 3.47 1.33 -10.77
CA MET A 189 3.59 2.76 -10.39
C MET A 189 4.68 3.48 -11.19
N THR A 190 5.82 2.82 -11.42
CA THR A 190 6.95 3.41 -12.18
C THR A 190 6.79 3.22 -13.68
N ARG A 191 6.58 1.98 -14.14
CA ARG A 191 6.68 1.60 -15.55
C ARG A 191 5.46 2.04 -16.37
N GLU A 192 4.28 1.86 -15.83
CA GLU A 192 3.03 2.12 -16.55
C GLU A 192 2.53 3.53 -16.28
N TRP A 193 2.59 3.99 -15.03
CA TRP A 193 2.07 5.30 -14.66
C TRP A 193 3.10 6.43 -14.75
N GLY A 194 4.38 6.09 -14.91
CA GLY A 194 5.48 7.07 -15.05
C GLY A 194 5.73 7.88 -13.78
N LEU A 195 5.35 7.36 -12.60
CA LEU A 195 5.52 8.09 -11.35
C LEU A 195 6.99 8.07 -10.91
N ARG A 196 7.45 9.18 -10.33
CA ARG A 196 8.78 9.27 -9.73
C ARG A 196 8.91 8.23 -8.61
N GLY A 197 10.01 7.48 -8.62
CA GLY A 197 10.29 6.46 -7.62
C GLY A 197 10.32 7.03 -6.20
N ARG A 198 9.81 6.24 -5.25
CA ARG A 198 9.81 6.55 -3.81
C ARG A 198 10.22 5.31 -3.03
N PRO A 199 10.75 5.48 -1.79
CA PRO A 199 10.97 4.36 -0.91
C PRO A 199 9.70 3.53 -0.74
N VAL A 200 9.82 2.22 -0.99
CA VAL A 200 8.78 1.24 -0.72
C VAL A 200 8.86 0.82 0.73
N VAL A 201 7.75 0.82 1.44
CA VAL A 201 7.67 0.32 2.82
C VAL A 201 6.71 -0.86 2.83
N MET A 202 7.13 -1.99 3.40
CA MET A 202 6.30 -3.19 3.40
C MET A 202 6.54 -4.00 4.66
N ASP A 203 5.47 -4.62 5.19
CA ASP A 203 5.63 -5.71 6.14
C ASP A 203 5.92 -7.03 5.39
N GLY A 204 7.19 -7.39 5.31
CA GLY A 204 7.64 -8.58 4.60
C GLY A 204 7.46 -9.88 5.38
N ARG A 205 7.06 -9.84 6.66
CA ARG A 205 6.91 -11.04 7.51
C ARG A 205 5.88 -12.04 6.97
N GLU A 206 4.99 -11.59 6.10
CA GLU A 206 3.92 -12.40 5.50
C GLU A 206 4.14 -12.70 4.00
N ALA A 207 5.23 -12.20 3.39
CA ALA A 207 5.41 -12.22 1.94
C ALA A 207 6.89 -12.37 1.54
N ALA A 208 7.40 -13.61 1.63
CA ALA A 208 8.73 -14.05 1.17
C ALA A 208 9.78 -12.92 1.08
N PRO A 209 10.20 -12.35 2.22
CA PRO A 209 10.91 -11.07 2.28
C PRO A 209 12.25 -11.09 1.53
N GLN A 210 12.91 -12.24 1.40
CA GLN A 210 14.11 -12.37 0.58
C GLN A 210 13.83 -12.12 -0.91
N THR A 211 12.76 -12.69 -1.43
CA THR A 211 12.30 -12.53 -2.82
C THR A 211 11.91 -11.07 -3.08
N VAL A 212 11.14 -10.47 -2.18
CA VAL A 212 10.74 -9.06 -2.29
C VAL A 212 11.96 -8.13 -2.30
N CYS A 213 12.91 -8.32 -1.38
CA CYS A 213 14.13 -7.51 -1.34
C CYS A 213 14.97 -7.68 -2.61
N ALA A 214 15.11 -8.91 -3.13
CA ALA A 214 15.86 -9.19 -4.35
C ALA A 214 15.24 -8.51 -5.58
N GLU A 215 13.92 -8.63 -5.76
CA GLU A 215 13.20 -8.03 -6.87
C GLU A 215 13.23 -6.49 -6.83
N LEU A 216 13.03 -5.89 -5.66
CA LEU A 216 13.10 -4.43 -5.50
C LEU A 216 14.52 -3.92 -5.72
N ALA A 217 15.54 -4.60 -5.20
CA ALA A 217 16.95 -4.25 -5.40
C ALA A 217 17.36 -4.36 -6.88
N GLY A 218 17.00 -5.46 -7.55
CA GLY A 218 17.29 -5.67 -8.97
C GLY A 218 16.64 -4.63 -9.89
N ARG A 219 15.55 -4.00 -9.44
CA ARG A 219 14.86 -2.91 -10.15
C ARG A 219 15.31 -1.52 -9.70
N GLN A 220 16.33 -1.44 -8.84
CA GLN A 220 16.85 -0.20 -8.26
C GLN A 220 15.79 0.62 -7.50
N ILE A 221 14.82 -0.06 -6.90
CA ILE A 221 13.76 0.58 -6.11
C ILE A 221 14.25 0.71 -4.66
N PRO A 222 14.26 1.92 -4.08
CA PRO A 222 14.57 2.09 -2.66
C PRO A 222 13.49 1.42 -1.80
N PHE A 223 13.87 0.73 -0.72
CA PHE A 223 12.88 0.05 0.13
C PHE A 223 13.27 -0.03 1.60
N VAL A 224 12.27 -0.25 2.45
CA VAL A 224 12.39 -0.60 3.87
C VAL A 224 11.36 -1.72 4.16
N VAL A 225 11.83 -2.95 4.31
CA VAL A 225 10.99 -4.15 4.45
C VAL A 225 11.11 -4.70 5.86
N ARG A 226 9.99 -4.81 6.59
CA ARG A 226 9.96 -5.43 7.93
C ARG A 226 10.18 -6.93 7.80
N ILE A 227 10.98 -7.49 8.70
CA ILE A 227 11.31 -8.92 8.70
C ILE A 227 11.09 -9.54 10.07
N ASP A 228 11.01 -10.86 10.08
CA ASP A 228 11.16 -11.66 11.28
C ASP A 228 12.55 -12.31 11.22
N PRO A 229 13.49 -11.96 12.10
CA PRO A 229 14.85 -12.50 12.07
C PRO A 229 14.91 -14.00 12.43
N SER A 230 13.80 -14.61 12.86
CA SER A 230 13.72 -16.07 13.04
C SER A 230 13.45 -16.82 11.74
N SER A 231 12.87 -16.16 10.73
CA SER A 231 12.55 -16.74 9.42
C SER A 231 13.56 -16.37 8.33
N ILE A 232 14.42 -15.37 8.59
CA ILE A 232 15.49 -14.93 7.70
C ILE A 232 16.79 -14.85 8.46
N ALA A 233 17.90 -15.26 7.85
CA ALA A 233 19.24 -15.11 8.40
C ALA A 233 20.07 -14.08 7.61
N PRO A 234 19.91 -12.75 7.85
CA PRO A 234 20.90 -11.77 7.42
C PRO A 234 22.26 -12.08 8.04
N MET A 235 23.33 -11.96 7.26
CA MET A 235 24.68 -12.29 7.69
C MET A 235 25.59 -11.05 7.69
N PRO A 236 26.64 -10.98 8.53
CA PRO A 236 27.65 -9.94 8.42
C PRO A 236 28.35 -9.93 7.04
N PRO A 237 28.80 -8.77 6.53
CA PRO A 237 29.45 -8.67 5.20
C PRO A 237 30.69 -9.57 5.02
N GLU A 238 31.43 -9.80 6.09
CA GLU A 238 32.60 -10.69 6.14
C GLU A 238 32.27 -12.16 5.81
N SER A 239 30.98 -12.52 5.83
CA SER A 239 30.51 -13.85 5.45
C SER A 239 30.52 -14.08 3.92
N ARG A 240 30.80 -13.06 3.10
CA ARG A 240 30.95 -13.19 1.64
C ARG A 240 32.15 -14.05 1.22
N THR A 241 33.23 -14.05 2.01
CA THR A 241 34.53 -14.63 1.64
C THR A 241 34.71 -16.08 2.09
N GLY A 242 33.64 -16.77 2.49
CA GLY A 242 33.65 -18.17 2.86
C GLY A 242 33.93 -19.12 1.69
N ARG A 243 35.17 -19.19 1.20
CA ARG A 243 35.77 -20.44 0.72
C ARG A 243 35.84 -21.40 1.92
N THR A 244 34.70 -21.92 2.37
CA THR A 244 34.71 -23.16 3.14
C THR A 244 34.89 -24.27 2.12
N GLY A 245 36.07 -24.88 2.12
CA GLY A 245 36.33 -26.07 1.31
C GLY A 245 35.22 -27.09 1.56
N ARG A 246 34.82 -27.79 0.49
CA ARG A 246 33.94 -28.98 0.48
C ARG A 246 33.79 -29.60 1.87
N SER A 247 32.80 -29.15 2.62
CA SER A 247 32.24 -29.88 3.74
C SER A 247 30.75 -29.76 3.58
N GLY A 248 30.10 -30.90 3.40
CA GLY A 248 28.69 -30.97 3.04
C GLY A 248 27.83 -30.16 3.99
N ILE A 249 26.80 -29.55 3.42
CA ILE A 249 25.69 -28.94 4.15
C ILE A 249 25.04 -30.06 4.96
N GLY A 250 25.52 -30.25 6.18
CA GLY A 250 24.96 -31.16 7.17
C GLY A 250 24.09 -30.38 8.17
N PRO A 251 23.19 -31.04 8.91
CA PRO A 251 22.25 -30.39 9.84
C PRO A 251 22.87 -29.66 11.06
N GLY A 252 24.20 -29.43 11.07
CA GLY A 252 24.98 -28.93 12.21
C GLY A 252 25.34 -27.43 12.21
N ASP A 253 25.11 -26.68 11.12
CA ASP A 253 25.57 -25.28 10.96
C ASP A 253 24.79 -24.21 11.77
N ARG A 254 23.85 -24.63 12.63
CA ARG A 254 23.11 -23.70 13.50
C ARG A 254 23.99 -22.98 14.54
N ALA A 255 25.15 -23.53 14.88
CA ALA A 255 26.07 -22.91 15.83
C ALA A 255 26.77 -21.65 15.24
N GLY A 256 27.20 -21.71 13.97
CA GLY A 256 27.80 -20.57 13.27
C GLY A 256 26.81 -19.44 13.00
N GLY A 257 25.57 -19.79 12.62
CA GLY A 257 24.48 -18.81 12.44
C GLY A 257 24.08 -18.10 13.74
N ARG A 258 24.09 -18.80 14.89
CA ARG A 258 23.82 -18.20 16.21
C ARG A 258 24.91 -17.22 16.66
N ALA A 259 26.19 -17.55 16.41
CA ALA A 259 27.30 -16.65 16.69
C ALA A 259 27.23 -15.38 15.83
N GLY A 260 26.87 -15.51 14.54
CA GLY A 260 26.63 -14.38 13.64
C GLY A 260 25.48 -13.48 14.09
N ALA A 261 24.34 -14.06 14.47
CA ALA A 261 23.19 -13.30 14.96
C ALA A 261 23.48 -12.55 16.28
N ALA A 262 24.19 -13.18 17.22
CA ALA A 262 24.62 -12.51 18.45
C ALA A 262 25.60 -11.36 18.19
N GLY A 263 26.50 -11.52 17.22
CA GLY A 263 27.40 -10.47 16.75
C GLY A 263 26.65 -9.27 16.16
N LEU A 264 25.66 -9.53 15.30
CA LEU A 264 24.81 -8.49 14.71
C LEU A 264 24.02 -7.72 15.78
N LEU A 265 23.42 -8.40 16.75
CA LEU A 265 22.70 -7.75 17.86
C LEU A 265 23.63 -6.87 18.70
N THR A 266 24.85 -7.33 18.96
CA THR A 266 25.85 -6.56 19.69
C THR A 266 26.24 -5.29 18.93
N ALA A 267 26.47 -5.41 17.62
CA ALA A 267 26.79 -4.27 16.76
C ALA A 267 25.61 -3.27 16.68
N LEU A 268 24.38 -3.75 16.48
CA LEU A 268 23.16 -2.94 16.50
C LEU A 268 23.01 -2.14 17.81
N HIS A 269 23.29 -2.77 18.95
CA HIS A 269 23.18 -2.12 20.25
C HIS A 269 24.24 -1.01 20.45
N LYS A 270 25.43 -1.13 19.85
CA LYS A 270 26.49 -0.11 19.92
C LYS A 270 26.16 1.12 19.07
N GLU A 271 25.55 0.92 17.91
CA GLU A 271 25.23 1.98 16.93
C GLU A 271 23.87 2.64 17.16
N ARG A 272 23.21 2.38 18.29
CA ARG A 272 21.85 2.86 18.51
C ARG A 272 21.81 4.36 18.79
N ILE A 273 20.87 5.05 18.13
CA ILE A 273 20.58 6.46 18.35
C ILE A 273 19.09 6.65 18.70
N PRO A 274 18.72 7.67 19.48
CA PRO A 274 17.32 8.04 19.63
C PRO A 274 16.81 8.67 18.33
N VAL A 275 15.66 8.21 17.86
CA VAL A 275 14.96 8.79 16.70
C VAL A 275 13.60 9.27 17.15
N GLU A 276 13.35 10.56 16.99
CA GLU A 276 12.03 11.15 17.15
C GLU A 276 11.18 10.94 15.90
N TRP A 277 9.92 10.55 16.12
CA TRP A 277 8.93 10.30 15.09
C TRP A 277 7.52 10.49 15.64
N PHE A 278 6.56 10.77 14.77
CA PHE A 278 5.17 10.92 15.15
C PHE A 278 4.44 9.57 15.03
N ASP A 279 3.91 9.08 16.14
CA ASP A 279 3.06 7.90 16.14
C ASP A 279 1.65 8.28 15.70
N HIS A 280 1.31 7.98 14.45
CA HIS A 280 -0.01 8.29 13.91
C HIS A 280 -1.13 7.47 14.54
N THR A 281 -0.83 6.34 15.20
CA THR A 281 -1.80 5.51 15.90
C THR A 281 -2.24 6.17 17.20
N GLU A 282 -1.27 6.61 18.01
CA GLU A 282 -1.54 7.28 19.29
C GLU A 282 -1.63 8.81 19.18
N ARG A 283 -1.29 9.36 18.01
CA ARG A 283 -1.22 10.80 17.71
C ARG A 283 -0.31 11.57 18.67
N THR A 284 0.88 11.02 18.92
CA THR A 284 1.86 11.60 19.84
C THR A 284 3.28 11.51 19.29
N MET A 285 4.13 12.43 19.70
CA MET A 285 5.57 12.33 19.43
C MET A 285 6.17 11.22 20.29
N ARG A 286 6.96 10.35 19.66
CA ARG A 286 7.71 9.28 20.32
C ARG A 286 9.19 9.38 19.98
N ALA A 287 10.02 8.95 20.92
CA ALA A 287 11.43 8.70 20.70
C ALA A 287 11.68 7.20 20.81
N THR A 288 12.24 6.59 19.77
CA THR A 288 12.59 5.16 19.76
C THR A 288 14.08 5.02 19.52
N SER A 289 14.74 4.14 20.27
CA SER A 289 16.14 3.81 20.02
C SER A 289 16.23 2.89 18.81
N VAL A 290 17.05 3.26 17.83
CA VAL A 290 17.20 2.55 16.56
C VAL A 290 18.69 2.38 16.26
N GLY A 291 19.10 1.17 15.93
CA GLY A 291 20.45 0.83 15.47
C GLY A 291 20.41 0.31 14.04
N ALA A 292 21.53 0.42 13.33
CA ALA A 292 21.67 -0.08 11.98
C ALA A 292 23.06 -0.69 11.75
N VAL A 293 23.11 -1.81 11.04
CA VAL A 293 24.36 -2.47 10.67
C VAL A 293 24.28 -2.99 9.23
N PRO A 294 25.38 -2.93 8.45
CA PRO A 294 25.42 -3.54 7.13
C PRO A 294 25.31 -5.06 7.26
N VAL A 295 24.57 -5.69 6.34
CA VAL A 295 24.35 -7.14 6.27
C VAL A 295 24.31 -7.59 4.81
N VAL A 296 24.47 -8.89 4.61
CA VAL A 296 24.28 -9.56 3.33
C VAL A 296 23.10 -10.50 3.45
N LEU A 297 22.14 -10.34 2.55
CA LEU A 297 20.99 -11.23 2.43
C LEU A 297 21.19 -12.17 1.25
N HIS A 298 21.21 -13.47 1.51
CA HIS A 298 21.27 -14.47 0.45
C HIS A 298 19.83 -14.83 0.01
N GLY A 299 19.60 -14.88 -1.31
CA GLY A 299 18.31 -15.26 -1.87
C GLY A 299 17.92 -16.69 -1.49
N GLY A 300 16.65 -16.91 -1.14
CA GLY A 300 16.09 -18.25 -1.02
C GLY A 300 16.07 -18.95 -2.39
N SER A 301 16.37 -20.25 -2.40
CA SER A 301 16.56 -21.11 -3.58
C SER A 301 15.60 -20.91 -4.76
N THR A 302 15.95 -20.04 -5.72
CA THR A 302 15.52 -20.13 -7.14
C THR A 302 16.54 -19.55 -8.12
N VAL A 303 17.79 -19.36 -7.70
CA VAL A 303 18.85 -18.95 -8.64
C VAL A 303 19.35 -20.19 -9.39
N GLN A 304 19.19 -20.18 -10.71
CA GLN A 304 19.88 -21.09 -11.64
C GLN A 304 21.36 -21.21 -11.23
N GLN A 305 21.89 -22.43 -11.29
CA GLN A 305 23.29 -22.74 -11.00
C GLN A 305 24.23 -21.69 -11.63
N GLY A 306 24.87 -20.84 -10.82
CA GLY A 306 25.82 -19.85 -11.35
C GLY A 306 26.30 -18.74 -10.42
N GLN A 307 25.46 -18.16 -9.56
CA GLN A 307 25.87 -17.05 -8.68
C GLN A 307 25.09 -17.00 -7.37
N PRO A 308 25.73 -17.19 -6.20
CA PRO A 308 25.19 -16.67 -4.96
C PRO A 308 25.66 -15.21 -4.80
N GLU A 309 25.09 -14.27 -5.55
CA GLU A 309 25.30 -12.86 -5.22
C GLU A 309 24.39 -12.51 -4.05
N GLY A 310 24.98 -12.46 -2.85
CA GLY A 310 24.30 -11.92 -1.68
C GLY A 310 24.02 -10.43 -1.90
N LEU A 311 22.83 -9.99 -1.47
CA LEU A 311 22.39 -8.61 -1.54
C LEU A 311 22.98 -7.82 -0.37
N ASP A 312 23.80 -6.82 -0.66
CA ASP A 312 24.31 -5.90 0.35
C ASP A 312 23.18 -4.95 0.80
N LEU A 313 22.79 -5.06 2.06
CA LEU A 313 21.68 -4.34 2.69
C LEU A 313 22.11 -3.77 4.04
N VAL A 314 21.21 -3.02 4.66
CA VAL A 314 21.31 -2.59 6.06
C VAL A 314 20.19 -3.24 6.85
N LEU A 315 20.55 -3.88 7.96
CA LEU A 315 19.63 -4.35 8.97
C LEU A 315 19.42 -3.22 9.98
N LEU A 316 18.20 -2.71 10.08
CA LEU A 316 17.78 -1.86 11.18
C LEU A 316 17.12 -2.68 12.27
N ALA A 317 17.34 -2.30 13.52
CA ALA A 317 16.61 -2.81 14.65
C ALA A 317 16.08 -1.65 15.52
N ALA A 318 14.84 -1.76 15.97
CA ALA A 318 14.20 -0.77 16.83
C ALA A 318 13.81 -1.38 18.18
N TRP A 319 14.13 -0.66 19.26
CA TRP A 319 13.73 -0.98 20.63
C TRP A 319 12.42 -0.23 20.92
N ALA A 320 11.33 -0.70 20.31
CA ALA A 320 10.05 -0.02 20.39
C ALA A 320 9.35 -0.19 21.75
N ASP A 321 9.71 -1.25 22.49
CA ASP A 321 9.13 -1.56 23.80
C ASP A 321 10.02 -1.00 24.92
N SER A 322 9.46 -0.08 25.70
CA SER A 322 10.11 0.51 26.88
C SER A 322 10.59 -0.58 27.85
N GLY A 323 11.89 -0.57 28.19
CA GLY A 323 12.48 -1.47 29.19
C GLY A 323 12.95 -2.84 28.67
N ARG A 324 12.81 -3.14 27.37
CA ARG A 324 13.43 -4.35 26.78
C ARG A 324 14.89 -4.11 26.44
N SER A 325 15.74 -5.07 26.77
CA SER A 325 17.16 -5.08 26.38
C SER A 325 17.36 -5.49 24.91
N SER A 326 16.44 -6.30 24.36
CA SER A 326 16.45 -6.70 22.96
C SER A 326 15.52 -5.84 22.10
N PRO A 327 15.86 -5.62 20.82
CA PRO A 327 14.99 -4.93 19.88
C PRO A 327 13.72 -5.76 19.62
N SER A 328 12.60 -5.07 19.38
CA SER A 328 11.29 -5.68 19.11
C SER A 328 10.92 -5.68 17.63
N GLU A 329 11.60 -4.87 16.81
CA GLU A 329 11.36 -4.79 15.37
C GLU A 329 12.66 -4.81 14.56
N PHE A 330 12.61 -5.45 13.39
CA PHE A 330 13.74 -5.57 12.47
C PHE A 330 13.30 -5.24 11.05
N TRP A 331 14.17 -4.53 10.31
CA TRP A 331 13.90 -4.09 8.96
C TRP A 331 15.14 -4.25 8.07
N LEU A 332 14.94 -4.57 6.80
CA LEU A 332 15.98 -4.56 5.77
C LEU A 332 15.78 -3.38 4.83
N THR A 333 16.88 -2.73 4.44
CA THR A 333 16.85 -1.62 3.48
C THR A 333 18.08 -1.60 2.60
N ASN A 334 17.94 -1.12 1.37
CA ASN A 334 19.05 -0.75 0.49
C ASN A 334 19.42 0.75 0.60
N LEU A 335 18.81 1.50 1.53
CA LEU A 335 19.05 2.93 1.75
C LEU A 335 20.29 3.20 2.63
N ALA A 336 21.41 2.54 2.34
CA ALA A 336 22.62 2.59 3.17
C ALA A 336 23.21 4.00 3.34
N GLN A 337 22.99 4.88 2.36
CA GLN A 337 23.49 6.27 2.35
C GLN A 337 22.49 7.26 2.96
N SER A 338 21.31 6.81 3.38
CA SER A 338 20.29 7.69 3.94
C SER A 338 20.44 7.83 5.46
N PRO A 339 20.15 9.00 6.04
CA PRO A 339 20.17 9.16 7.50
C PRO A 339 19.22 8.19 8.19
N LEU A 340 19.73 7.47 9.20
CA LEU A 340 19.01 6.41 9.92
C LEU A 340 17.63 6.88 10.43
N GLY A 341 17.55 8.07 11.03
CA GLY A 341 16.29 8.62 11.51
C GLY A 341 15.27 8.88 10.38
N GLY A 342 15.73 9.23 9.17
CA GLY A 342 14.87 9.40 8.00
C GLY A 342 14.33 8.07 7.47
N VAL A 343 15.17 7.03 7.44
CA VAL A 343 14.77 5.66 7.07
C VAL A 343 13.74 5.12 8.05
N TYR A 344 13.98 5.28 9.35
CA TYR A 344 13.06 4.80 10.38
C TYR A 344 11.71 5.53 10.34
N ARG A 345 11.69 6.88 10.22
CA ARG A 345 10.44 7.64 10.03
C ARG A 345 9.67 7.19 8.79
N THR A 346 10.38 6.84 7.71
CA THR A 346 9.76 6.29 6.51
C THR A 346 9.12 4.93 6.79
N ALA A 347 9.82 4.03 7.51
CA ALA A 347 9.27 2.74 7.92
C ALA A 347 7.97 2.88 8.72
N MET A 348 7.89 3.88 9.60
CA MET A 348 6.71 4.11 10.45
C MET A 348 5.46 4.56 9.68
N LEU A 349 5.59 4.96 8.40
CA LEU A 349 4.43 5.19 7.54
C LEU A 349 3.60 3.91 7.32
N SER A 350 4.16 2.71 7.55
CA SER A 350 3.37 1.48 7.53
C SER A 350 2.28 1.47 8.61
N ARG A 351 2.60 1.95 9.82
CA ARG A 351 1.65 2.03 10.94
C ARG A 351 0.54 3.03 10.64
N ARG A 352 0.89 4.15 9.98
CA ARG A 352 -0.11 5.12 9.51
C ARG A 352 -1.09 4.47 8.54
N VAL A 353 -0.60 3.73 7.56
CA VAL A 353 -1.46 3.05 6.58
C VAL A 353 -2.32 1.98 7.24
N GLU A 354 -1.78 1.21 8.18
CA GLU A 354 -2.57 0.25 8.97
C GLU A 354 -3.71 0.95 9.72
N ARG A 355 -3.44 2.11 10.34
CA ARG A 355 -4.48 2.93 10.98
C ARG A 355 -5.49 3.45 9.97
N ASP A 356 -5.08 4.12 8.89
CA ASP A 356 -6.00 4.74 7.94
C ASP A 356 -6.82 3.67 7.16
N LEU A 357 -6.27 2.46 6.97
CA LEU A 357 -7.03 1.30 6.50
C LEU A 357 -8.16 0.94 7.49
N ALA A 358 -7.85 0.81 8.79
CA ALA A 358 -8.80 0.41 9.81
C ALA A 358 -9.84 1.49 10.15
N GLU A 359 -9.43 2.76 10.22
CA GLU A 359 -10.31 3.86 10.65
C GLU A 359 -11.11 4.46 9.49
N VAL A 360 -10.55 4.49 8.27
CA VAL A 360 -11.19 5.13 7.12
C VAL A 360 -11.72 4.11 6.14
N SER A 361 -10.85 3.24 5.60
CA SER A 361 -11.24 2.38 4.47
C SER A 361 -12.24 1.28 4.87
N ASP A 362 -12.13 0.73 6.07
CA ASP A 362 -13.13 -0.22 6.58
C ASP A 362 -14.51 0.43 6.69
N GLY A 363 -14.59 1.68 7.17
CA GLY A 363 -15.82 2.47 7.20
C GLY A 363 -16.37 2.86 5.82
N LEU A 364 -15.53 2.84 4.78
CA LEU A 364 -15.90 3.04 3.38
C LEU A 364 -16.23 1.73 2.65
N GLY A 365 -16.24 0.61 3.36
CA GLY A 365 -16.65 -0.67 2.82
C GLY A 365 -15.61 -1.34 1.94
N ILE A 366 -14.30 -1.13 2.17
CA ILE A 366 -13.22 -1.82 1.43
C ILE A 366 -13.36 -3.35 1.43
N ARG A 367 -14.11 -3.93 2.39
CA ARG A 367 -14.37 -5.37 2.53
C ARG A 367 -15.77 -5.80 2.07
N ASP A 368 -16.62 -4.84 1.70
CA ASP A 368 -18.05 -5.02 1.52
C ASP A 368 -18.45 -5.44 0.10
N PHE A 369 -17.51 -5.52 -0.84
CA PHE A 369 -17.84 -6.00 -2.19
C PHE A 369 -18.39 -7.43 -2.15
N GLU A 370 -19.65 -7.58 -2.56
CA GLU A 370 -20.38 -8.85 -2.63
C GLU A 370 -20.43 -9.46 -4.03
N GLY A 371 -19.90 -8.74 -5.03
CA GLY A 371 -19.87 -9.22 -6.40
C GLY A 371 -18.88 -10.37 -6.62
N ARG A 372 -18.96 -10.98 -7.80
CA ARG A 372 -18.22 -12.19 -8.15
C ARG A 372 -17.21 -12.00 -9.27
N SER A 373 -17.22 -10.85 -9.93
CA SER A 373 -16.34 -10.58 -11.08
C SER A 373 -15.01 -9.97 -10.66
N TYR A 374 -13.95 -10.36 -11.37
CA TYR A 374 -12.61 -9.77 -11.25
C TYR A 374 -12.66 -8.26 -11.48
N ARG A 375 -13.28 -7.84 -12.58
CA ARG A 375 -13.50 -6.43 -12.91
C ARG A 375 -14.24 -5.70 -11.79
N GLY A 376 -15.34 -6.28 -11.28
CA GLY A 376 -16.15 -5.64 -10.24
C GLY A 376 -15.39 -5.43 -8.95
N TRP A 377 -14.49 -6.35 -8.59
CA TRP A 377 -13.61 -6.18 -7.45
C TRP A 377 -12.67 -4.98 -7.65
N HIS A 378 -11.99 -4.90 -8.79
CA HIS A 378 -11.08 -3.79 -9.10
C HIS A 378 -11.81 -2.44 -9.18
N HIS A 379 -13.03 -2.45 -9.73
CA HIS A 379 -13.89 -1.28 -9.83
C HIS A 379 -14.30 -0.76 -8.46
N HIS A 380 -14.76 -1.65 -7.58
CA HIS A 380 -15.10 -1.30 -6.20
C HIS A 380 -13.90 -0.73 -5.44
N MET A 381 -12.74 -1.39 -5.48
CA MET A 381 -11.54 -0.90 -4.80
C MET A 381 -11.10 0.49 -5.28
N THR A 382 -11.30 0.76 -6.57
CA THR A 382 -11.03 2.09 -7.15
C THR A 382 -11.97 3.14 -6.59
N MET A 383 -13.28 2.86 -6.53
CA MET A 383 -14.25 3.80 -5.96
C MET A 383 -14.04 4.03 -4.46
N VAL A 384 -13.66 2.99 -3.70
CA VAL A 384 -13.28 3.15 -2.28
C VAL A 384 -12.03 4.02 -2.15
N SER A 385 -11.06 3.89 -3.05
CA SER A 385 -9.86 4.74 -3.05
C SER A 385 -10.20 6.22 -3.30
N LEU A 386 -11.16 6.51 -4.20
CA LEU A 386 -11.67 7.87 -4.39
C LEU A 386 -12.36 8.39 -3.13
N ALA A 387 -13.27 7.61 -2.54
CA ALA A 387 -13.94 8.00 -1.30
C ALA A 387 -12.93 8.24 -0.16
N HIS A 388 -11.90 7.40 -0.06
CA HIS A 388 -10.82 7.56 0.92
C HIS A 388 -10.08 8.89 0.73
N ALA A 389 -9.70 9.21 -0.50
CA ALA A 389 -9.03 10.46 -0.83
C ALA A 389 -9.86 11.68 -0.42
N VAL A 390 -11.17 11.67 -0.68
CA VAL A 390 -12.07 12.76 -0.25
C VAL A 390 -12.06 12.93 1.27
N THR A 391 -12.13 11.82 2.01
CA THR A 391 -12.12 11.84 3.48
C THR A 391 -10.81 12.43 4.03
N VAL A 392 -9.67 11.97 3.52
CA VAL A 392 -8.35 12.42 3.99
C VAL A 392 -8.07 13.87 3.64
N LEU A 393 -8.36 14.29 2.41
CA LEU A 393 -8.16 15.68 1.98
C LEU A 393 -9.07 16.66 2.74
N SER A 394 -10.33 16.29 2.97
CA SER A 394 -11.24 17.10 3.79
C SER A 394 -10.78 17.21 5.25
N SER A 395 -10.23 16.13 5.82
CA SER A 395 -9.75 16.12 7.21
C SER A 395 -8.47 16.94 7.40
N SER A 396 -7.57 16.89 6.42
CA SER A 396 -6.34 17.70 6.43
C SER A 396 -6.66 19.19 6.37
N ARG A 397 -7.62 19.58 5.51
CA ARG A 397 -8.08 20.97 5.41
C ARG A 397 -8.72 21.49 6.69
N ALA A 398 -9.52 20.66 7.38
CA ALA A 398 -10.12 21.03 8.65
C ALA A 398 -9.09 21.25 9.78
N GLN A 399 -7.89 20.67 9.65
CA GLN A 399 -6.79 20.81 10.61
C GLN A 399 -5.82 21.96 10.25
N ALA A 400 -5.92 22.54 9.05
CA ALA A 400 -5.11 23.70 8.67
C ALA A 400 -5.60 24.95 9.41
N PRO A 401 -4.70 25.79 9.96
CA PRO A 401 -5.10 27.03 10.61
C PRO A 401 -5.82 27.96 9.60
N PRO A 402 -6.89 28.66 10.01
CA PRO A 402 -7.64 29.53 9.11
C PRO A 402 -6.73 30.66 8.60
N GLY A 403 -6.37 30.63 7.31
CA GLY A 403 -5.53 31.63 6.65
C GLY A 403 -4.56 31.09 5.58
N ALA A 404 -4.29 29.79 5.52
CA ALA A 404 -3.32 29.23 4.57
C ALA A 404 -3.87 28.98 3.14
N ALA A 405 -5.19 29.08 2.93
CA ALA A 405 -5.83 28.73 1.65
C ALA A 405 -6.08 29.93 0.71
N GLU A 406 -5.78 31.16 1.13
CA GLU A 406 -5.96 32.38 0.33
C GLU A 406 -4.66 33.16 0.24
N GLY A 407 -3.74 32.71 -0.64
CA GLY A 407 -2.45 33.36 -0.83
C GLY A 407 -1.86 33.02 -2.19
N GLY A 408 -2.54 33.42 -3.26
CA GLY A 408 -2.15 33.06 -4.63
C GLY A 408 -2.62 34.05 -5.68
N SER A 409 -2.41 35.35 -5.47
CA SER A 409 -2.29 36.33 -6.56
C SER A 409 -1.57 37.58 -6.08
N LEU A 410 -0.24 37.56 -6.14
CA LEU A 410 0.55 38.79 -6.20
C LEU A 410 1.05 38.90 -7.63
N VAL A 411 0.27 39.61 -8.45
CA VAL A 411 0.74 40.15 -9.72
C VAL A 411 1.80 41.22 -9.37
N PRO A 412 3.04 41.13 -9.89
CA PRO A 412 4.01 42.19 -9.68
C PRO A 412 3.71 43.32 -10.66
N SER A 413 3.05 44.38 -10.20
CA SER A 413 2.95 45.65 -10.92
C SER A 413 4.29 46.38 -10.85
N GLY A 414 5.19 46.09 -11.79
CA GLY A 414 6.39 46.88 -12.02
C GLY A 414 6.16 47.87 -13.17
N GLU A 415 5.91 49.14 -12.85
CA GLU A 415 6.12 50.23 -13.81
C GLU A 415 7.55 50.80 -13.65
N PRO A 416 8.27 51.07 -14.75
CA PRO A 416 9.61 51.64 -14.70
C PRO A 416 9.53 53.16 -14.52
N ARG A 417 10.21 53.69 -13.49
CA ARG A 417 10.49 55.13 -13.40
C ARG A 417 11.51 55.51 -14.45
N VAL A 418 11.05 56.26 -15.45
CA VAL A 418 11.87 57.05 -16.37
C VAL A 418 12.42 58.24 -15.58
N GLY A 419 13.75 58.33 -15.49
CA GLY A 419 14.44 59.53 -15.03
C GLY A 419 14.59 60.55 -16.16
N ALA A 420 14.29 61.82 -15.88
CA ALA A 420 14.79 62.95 -16.63
C ALA A 420 14.79 64.21 -15.76
N ALA A 421 15.92 64.93 -15.86
CA ALA A 421 16.29 66.25 -15.32
C ALA A 421 16.70 66.30 -13.84
#